data_AF-D3SAL0-F1
#
_entry.id   AF-D3SAL0-F1
#
_cell.length_a   1.000
_cell.length_b   1.000
_cell.length_c   1.000
_cell.angle_alpha   90.00
_cell.angle_beta   90.00
_cell.angle_gamma   90.00
#
_symmetry.space_group_name_H-M   'P 1'
#
loop_
_entity.id
_entity.type
_entity.pdbx_description
1 polymer ?
#
loop_
_entity_poly.entity_id
_entity_poly.type
_entity_poly.pdbx_seq_one_letter_code
_entity_poly.pdbx_strand_id
1 'polypeptide(L)'
;MAHQDNEVQVGAQGRVVIPAGLRKTLKLQAGDRLIARLVGESLVLERRELVERRLRDRFKHIPRDVSLVDELIDERRSEATRERKAP
;
A
#
# COMPACT_ATOMS: atom_id res chain seq x y z
N MET A 1 -4.98 17.53 12.69
CA MET A 1 -5.95 16.70 11.95
C MET A 1 -6.83 16.03 13.00
N ALA A 2 -8.15 16.06 12.87
CA ALA A 2 -9.05 15.52 13.91
C ALA A 2 -8.93 13.99 13.96
N HIS A 3 -8.41 13.46 15.06
CA HIS A 3 -8.41 12.02 15.33
C HIS A 3 -9.78 11.67 15.93
N GLN A 4 -10.65 11.07 15.12
CA GLN A 4 -11.85 10.41 15.63
C GLN A 4 -11.47 8.97 15.95
N ASP A 5 -11.15 8.73 17.22
CA ASP A 5 -10.90 7.39 17.72
C ASP A 5 -12.24 6.66 17.80
N ASN A 6 -12.37 5.59 17.00
CA ASN A 6 -13.54 4.73 17.01
C ASN A 6 -13.08 3.37 17.52
N GLU A 7 -13.55 2.98 18.70
CA GLU A 7 -13.30 1.65 19.23
C GLU A 7 -14.07 0.62 18.40
N VAL A 8 -13.37 -0.40 17.92
CA VAL A 8 -13.94 -1.48 17.12
C VAL A 8 -13.43 -2.82 17.67
N GLN A 9 -14.35 -3.76 17.88
CA GLN A 9 -13.98 -5.12 18.28
C GLN A 9 -13.82 -6.03 17.07
N VAL A 10 -12.88 -6.95 17.18
CA VAL A 10 -12.68 -8.03 16.22
C VAL A 10 -13.70 -9.12 16.53
N GLY A 11 -14.57 -9.43 15.58
CA GLY A 11 -15.55 -10.51 15.73
C GLY A 11 -14.89 -11.90 15.71
N ALA A 12 -15.66 -12.94 16.06
CA ALA A 12 -15.17 -14.32 16.17
C ALA A 12 -14.47 -14.87 14.90
N GLN A 13 -14.76 -14.31 13.73
CA GLN A 13 -14.14 -14.70 12.45
C GLN A 13 -12.99 -13.78 12.02
N GLY A 14 -12.45 -12.94 12.91
CA GLY A 14 -11.40 -11.98 12.58
C GLY A 14 -11.87 -10.76 11.79
N ARG A 15 -13.18 -10.54 11.67
CA ARG A 15 -13.76 -9.42 10.91
C ARG A 15 -13.86 -8.19 11.80
N VAL A 16 -13.49 -7.03 11.26
CA VAL A 16 -13.69 -5.71 11.89
C VAL A 16 -14.83 -5.00 11.19
N VAL A 17 -15.80 -4.51 11.95
CA VAL A 17 -16.92 -3.74 11.41
C VAL A 17 -16.51 -2.27 11.37
N ILE A 18 -16.52 -1.67 10.18
CA ILE A 18 -16.29 -0.23 10.02
C ILE A 18 -17.58 0.52 10.38
N PRO A 19 -17.58 1.37 11.43
CA PRO A 19 -18.75 2.15 11.84
C PRO A 19 -19.29 3.04 10.72
N ALA A 20 -20.60 3.30 10.77
CA ALA A 20 -21.28 4.03 9.70
C ALA A 20 -20.70 5.43 9.44
N GLY A 21 -20.24 6.14 10.47
CA GLY A 21 -19.60 7.46 10.34
C GLY A 21 -18.32 7.41 9.51
N LEU A 22 -17.44 6.43 9.81
CA LEU A 22 -16.22 6.19 9.05
C LEU A 22 -16.53 5.76 7.61
N ARG A 23 -17.52 4.87 7.40
CA ARG A 23 -17.93 4.48 6.04
C ARG A 23 -18.36 5.67 5.19
N LYS A 24 -19.19 6.57 5.74
CA LYS A 24 -19.67 7.76 5.03
C LYS A 24 -18.53 8.72 4.70
N THR A 25 -17.65 8.98 5.66
CA THR A 25 -16.50 9.88 5.50
C THR A 25 -15.52 9.36 4.44
N LEU A 26 -15.24 8.06 4.48
CA LEU A 26 -14.37 7.38 3.52
C LEU A 26 -15.10 7.02 2.21
N LYS A 27 -16.40 7.34 2.09
CA LYS A 27 -17.30 7.00 0.97
C LYS A 27 -17.32 5.51 0.62
N LEU A 28 -17.10 4.63 1.60
CA LEU A 28 -17.01 3.19 1.40
C LEU A 28 -18.40 2.59 1.11
N GLN A 29 -18.47 1.76 0.08
CA GLN A 29 -19.66 1.02 -0.31
C GLN A 29 -19.47 -0.49 -0.15
N ALA A 30 -20.56 -1.23 -0.06
CA ALA A 30 -20.51 -2.69 -0.06
C ALA A 30 -19.89 -3.17 -1.38
N GLY A 31 -18.90 -4.05 -1.30
CA GLY A 31 -18.13 -4.54 -2.45
C GLY A 31 -16.85 -3.75 -2.75
N ASP A 32 -16.62 -2.61 -2.09
CA ASP A 32 -15.35 -1.89 -2.20
C ASP A 32 -14.19 -2.78 -1.75
N ARG A 33 -13.12 -2.79 -2.54
CA ARG A 33 -11.89 -3.55 -2.23
C ARG A 33 -10.87 -2.63 -1.57
N LEU A 34 -10.44 -3.02 -0.37
CA LEU A 34 -9.39 -2.34 0.37
C LEU A 34 -8.15 -3.23 0.45
N ILE A 35 -6.99 -2.58 0.46
CA ILE A 35 -5.71 -3.23 0.70
C ILE A 35 -5.38 -3.01 2.17
N ALA A 36 -5.18 -4.12 2.89
CA ALA A 36 -4.68 -4.10 4.25
C ALA A 36 -3.15 -4.17 4.25
N ARG A 37 -2.49 -3.29 5.00
CA ARG A 37 -1.03 -3.30 5.19
C ARG A 37 -0.69 -3.11 6.65
N LEU A 38 0.36 -3.80 7.07
CA LEU A 38 1.01 -3.55 8.35
C LEU A 38 2.07 -2.46 8.15
N VAL A 39 1.98 -1.39 8.94
CA VAL A 39 2.97 -0.31 8.99
C VAL A 39 3.41 -0.16 10.43
N GLY A 40 4.59 -0.71 10.76
CA GLY A 40 5.01 -0.86 12.15
C GLY A 40 4.04 -1.76 12.90
N GLU A 41 3.40 -1.22 13.95
CA GLU A 41 2.38 -1.92 14.75
C GLU A 41 0.94 -1.54 14.33
N SER A 42 0.77 -0.74 13.28
CA SER A 42 -0.53 -0.25 12.83
C SER A 42 -1.05 -1.00 11.62
N LEU A 43 -2.33 -1.41 11.65
CA LEU A 43 -3.05 -1.91 10.49
C LEU A 43 -3.66 -0.74 9.72
N VAL A 44 -3.23 -0.57 8.48
CA VAL A 44 -3.72 0.51 7.59
C VAL A 44 -4.53 -0.10 6.46
N LEU A 45 -5.77 0.37 6.29
CA LEU A 45 -6.67 -0.02 5.21
C LEU A 45 -6.80 1.12 4.21
N GLU A 46 -6.43 0.87 2.95
CA GLU A 46 -6.47 1.90 1.89
C GLU A 46 -7.14 1.39 0.62
N ARG A 47 -7.77 2.30 -0.13
CA ARG A 47 -8.25 1.99 -1.49
C ARG A 47 -7.06 1.82 -2.42
N ARG A 48 -7.21 0.94 -3.41
CA ARG A 48 -6.19 0.72 -4.44
C ARG A 48 -5.82 2.00 -5.19
N GLU A 49 -6.78 2.89 -5.46
CA GLU A 49 -6.49 4.16 -6.17
C GLU A 49 -5.57 5.11 -5.36
N LEU A 50 -5.65 5.06 -4.02
CA LEU A 50 -4.81 5.88 -3.15
C LEU A 50 -3.39 5.32 -3.02
N VAL A 51 -3.23 4.00 -3.12
CA VAL A 51 -1.91 3.36 -3.21
C VAL A 51 -1.14 3.86 -4.42
N GLU A 52 -1.79 3.98 -5.58
CA GLU A 52 -1.15 4.49 -6.79
C GLU A 52 -0.75 5.95 -6.70
N ARG A 53 -1.57 6.78 -6.04
CA ARG A 53 -1.23 8.19 -5.78
C ARG A 53 -0.07 8.31 -4.80
N ARG A 54 -0.07 7.55 -3.70
CA ARG A 54 1.04 7.54 -2.73
C ARG A 54 2.35 7.03 -3.35
N LEU A 55 2.28 5.99 -4.19
CA LEU A 55 3.44 5.53 -4.96
C LEU A 55 3.96 6.66 -5.86
N ARG A 56 3.09 7.27 -6.68
CA ARG A 56 3.48 8.40 -7.53
C ARG A 56 4.06 9.57 -6.74
N ASP A 57 3.46 9.94 -5.61
CA ASP A 57 3.94 11.03 -4.77
C ASP A 57 5.26 10.71 -4.08
N ARG A 58 5.52 9.44 -3.72
CA ARG A 58 6.82 8.98 -3.18
C ARG A 58 7.95 8.96 -4.23
N PHE A 59 7.61 8.95 -5.51
CA PHE A 59 8.59 9.03 -6.59
C PHE A 59 8.66 10.40 -7.26
N LYS A 60 7.84 11.38 -6.84
CA LYS A 60 7.84 12.76 -7.38
C LYS A 60 9.11 13.56 -7.07
N HIS A 61 9.86 13.17 -6.05
CA HIS A 61 11.11 13.83 -5.60
C HIS A 61 12.34 13.29 -6.32
N ILE A 62 12.15 12.33 -7.23
CA ILE A 62 13.23 11.79 -8.03
C ILE A 62 13.38 12.66 -9.27
N PRO A 63 14.59 13.20 -9.52
CA PRO A 63 14.87 13.99 -10.72
C PRO A 63 14.48 13.20 -11.98
N ARG A 64 13.90 13.85 -12.98
CA ARG A 64 13.45 13.20 -14.25
C ARG A 64 14.61 12.59 -15.05
N ASP A 65 15.81 13.03 -14.70
CA ASP A 65 17.12 12.74 -15.20
C ASP A 65 17.73 11.46 -14.58
N VAL A 66 17.08 10.87 -13.57
CA VAL A 66 17.44 9.57 -12.99
C VAL A 66 16.44 8.51 -13.43
N SER A 67 16.86 7.58 -14.28
CA SER A 67 16.04 6.45 -14.71
C SER A 67 16.19 5.27 -13.75
N LEU A 68 15.34 5.24 -12.72
CA LEU A 68 15.22 4.08 -11.82
C LEU A 68 14.86 2.78 -12.55
N VAL A 69 14.24 2.89 -13.72
CA VAL A 69 13.90 1.75 -14.57
C VAL A 69 15.17 1.10 -15.11
N ASP A 70 16.15 1.90 -15.53
CA ASP A 70 17.40 1.39 -16.07
C ASP A 70 18.25 0.75 -14.95
N GLU A 71 18.30 1.36 -13.76
CA GLU A 71 18.93 0.75 -12.58
C GLU A 71 18.32 -0.61 -12.22
N LEU A 72 16.99 -0.71 -12.20
CA LEU A 72 16.29 -1.96 -11.86
C LEU A 72 16.49 -3.05 -12.94
N ILE A 73 16.56 -2.66 -14.22
CA ILE A 73 16.83 -3.58 -15.34
C ILE A 73 18.26 -4.11 -15.25
N ASP A 74 19.23 -3.26 -14.95
CA ASP A 74 20.63 -3.65 -14.82
C ASP A 74 20.86 -4.57 -13.61
N GLU A 75 20.20 -4.29 -12.49
CA GLU A 75 20.22 -5.15 -11.32
C GLU A 75 19.68 -6.55 -11.66
N ARG A 76 18.50 -6.63 -12.30
CA ARG A 76 17.89 -7.90 -12.73
C ARG A 76 18.74 -8.67 -13.74
N ARG A 77 19.41 -7.99 -14.68
CA ARG A 77 20.32 -8.63 -15.64
C ARG A 77 21.58 -9.17 -14.96
N SER A 78 22.11 -8.43 -13.99
CA SER A 78 23.28 -8.86 -13.22
C SER A 78 22.95 -10.10 -12.38
N GLU A 79 21.76 -10.14 -11.78
CA GLU A 79 21.24 -11.26 -10.99
C GLU A 79 21.02 -12.50 -11.87
N ALA A 80 20.37 -12.35 -13.02
CA ALA A 80 20.20 -13.43 -14.00
C ALA A 80 21.53 -13.99 -14.54
N THR A 81 22.57 -13.15 -14.64
CA THR A 81 23.92 -13.59 -15.05
C THR A 81 24.61 -14.37 -13.94
N ARG A 82 24.38 -14.02 -12.67
CA ARG A 82 24.89 -14.75 -11.50
C ARG A 82 24.20 -16.09 -11.34
N GLU A 83 22.88 -16.15 -11.51
CA GLU A 83 22.11 -17.40 -11.46
C GLU A 83 22.52 -18.37 -12.59
N ARG A 84 22.80 -17.86 -13.81
CA ARG A 84 23.32 -18.69 -14.92
C ARG A 84 24.75 -19.19 -14.73
N LYS A 85 25.54 -18.55 -13.86
CA LYS A 85 26.93 -18.92 -13.55
C LYS A 85 27.07 -19.75 -12.28
N ALA A 86 26.01 -19.91 -11.49
CA ALA A 86 25.99 -20.85 -10.38
C ALA A 86 25.83 -22.29 -10.93
N PRO A 87 26.67 -23.25 -10.48
CA PRO A 87 26.65 -24.64 -10.97
C PRO A 87 25.40 -25.42 -10.59
#